data_AF-A0A659UUY4-F1
#
_entry.id   AF-A0A659UUY4-F1
#
_cell.length_a   1.000
_cell.length_b   1.000
_cell.length_c   1.000
_cell.angle_alpha   90.00
_cell.angle_beta   90.00
_cell.angle_gamma   90.00
#
_symmetry.space_group_name_H-M   'P 1'
#
loop_
_entity.id
_entity.type
_entity.pdbx_description
1 polymer ?
#
loop_
_entity_poly.entity_id
_entity_poly.type
_entity_poly.pdbx_seq_one_letter_code
_entity_poly.pdbx_strand_id
1 'polypeptide(L)'
;AKAYTDEDVTDFIDRGRRFFDRDKDLDIAFTAEPKIDGLSASLRYEKGIFVQGATRGDGAVGEDITANLRTIADIPAKLKGSGWPEIIEIRGEVYMTYAEFEALKARSAAVGGQDYVNPRNTAAGSLRQKDPSVTASRNLKFFAYAWGYTTADPAPTQYESVQKFADWGFKISPLMVRAKSVEELVAHYHRIEEQRSSLGYDIDGVVYKVDQLELQRRWGFVTGEPRWAVAHKFPAEQAMTTVQKIDIQVGRTGTLAPVARLAP
;
A
#
# COMPACT_ATOMS: atom_id res chain seq x y z
N ALA A 1 6.74 8.10 7.40
CA ALA A 1 8.19 8.29 7.12
C ALA A 1 8.65 7.41 5.95
N LYS A 2 9.70 7.84 5.24
CA LYS A 2 10.36 7.09 4.15
C LYS A 2 11.83 6.86 4.53
N ALA A 3 12.36 5.71 4.15
CA ALA A 3 13.77 5.34 4.21
C ALA A 3 14.25 5.07 2.77
N TYR A 4 15.50 5.41 2.48
CA TYR A 4 16.13 5.21 1.17
C TYR A 4 17.44 4.42 1.27
N THR A 5 17.95 4.22 2.49
CA THR A 5 19.16 3.47 2.80
C THR A 5 18.91 2.54 3.98
N ASP A 6 19.76 1.51 4.11
CA ASP A 6 19.73 0.61 5.27
C ASP A 6 19.97 1.36 6.59
N GLU A 7 20.79 2.42 6.57
CA GLU A 7 21.04 3.26 7.73
C GLU A 7 19.78 3.99 8.21
N ASP A 8 18.91 4.44 7.30
CA ASP A 8 17.62 5.03 7.66
C ASP A 8 16.73 4.02 8.42
N VAL A 9 16.89 2.72 8.14
CA VAL A 9 16.17 1.62 8.83
C VAL A 9 16.74 1.40 10.23
N THR A 10 18.08 1.40 10.37
CA THR A 10 18.76 1.37 11.67
C THR A 10 18.27 2.52 12.54
N ASP A 11 18.27 3.74 11.99
CA ASP A 11 17.80 4.95 12.67
C ASP A 11 16.33 4.85 13.11
N PHE A 12 15.48 4.24 12.28
CA PHE A 12 14.09 3.99 12.64
C PHE A 12 13.95 3.06 13.84
N ILE A 13 14.68 1.95 13.85
CA ILE A 13 14.65 0.98 14.96
C ILE A 13 15.19 1.62 16.24
N ASP A 14 16.28 2.35 16.16
CA ASP A 14 16.89 3.01 17.32
C ASP A 14 16.00 4.10 17.90
N ARG A 15 15.22 4.83 17.07
CA ARG A 15 14.17 5.73 17.58
C ARG A 15 13.11 4.98 18.36
N GLY A 16 12.74 3.77 17.95
CA GLY A 16 11.80 2.90 18.67
C GLY A 16 12.38 2.45 20.01
N ARG A 17 13.58 1.90 20.00
CA ARG A 17 14.31 1.47 21.21
C ARG A 17 14.45 2.61 22.21
N ARG A 18 14.88 3.80 21.78
CA ARG A 18 14.98 5.00 22.63
C ARG A 18 13.63 5.42 23.21
N PHE A 19 12.54 5.29 22.45
CA PHE A 19 11.21 5.65 22.95
C PHE A 19 10.74 4.69 24.06
N PHE A 20 11.09 3.41 23.97
CA PHE A 20 10.70 2.35 24.92
C PHE A 20 11.78 1.97 25.93
N ASP A 21 12.85 2.76 26.09
CA ASP A 21 14.00 2.47 26.96
C ASP A 21 13.63 2.17 28.44
N ARG A 22 12.49 2.68 28.91
CA ARG A 22 12.01 2.41 30.28
C ARG A 22 11.37 1.03 30.46
N ASP A 23 11.02 0.36 29.37
CA ASP A 23 10.44 -0.98 29.39
C ASP A 23 11.60 -1.99 29.38
N LYS A 24 12.02 -2.39 30.58
CA LYS A 24 13.09 -3.37 30.74
C LYS A 24 12.74 -4.67 30.00
N ASP A 25 13.74 -5.22 29.30
CA ASP A 25 13.64 -6.49 28.56
C ASP A 25 12.60 -6.51 27.43
N LEU A 26 12.17 -5.33 26.94
CA LEU A 26 11.24 -5.25 25.82
C LEU A 26 11.91 -5.65 24.50
N ASP A 27 11.46 -6.77 23.93
CA ASP A 27 11.81 -7.21 22.58
C ASP A 27 10.79 -6.65 21.56
N ILE A 28 11.21 -5.70 20.72
CA ILE A 28 10.36 -5.10 19.70
C ILE A 28 10.47 -5.95 18.43
N ALA A 29 9.36 -6.57 18.03
CA ALA A 29 9.28 -7.28 16.76
C ALA A 29 8.74 -6.35 15.68
N PHE A 30 9.03 -6.68 14.43
CA PHE A 30 8.61 -5.95 13.26
C PHE A 30 7.98 -6.88 12.25
N THR A 31 7.14 -6.32 11.39
CA THR A 31 6.69 -6.95 10.16
C THR A 31 7.35 -6.28 8.98
N ALA A 32 7.70 -7.05 7.96
CA ALA A 32 8.17 -6.57 6.67
C ALA A 32 7.25 -7.11 5.58
N GLU A 33 6.74 -6.22 4.73
CA GLU A 33 5.86 -6.59 3.62
C GLU A 33 6.13 -5.73 2.38
N PRO A 34 5.96 -6.26 1.15
CA PRO A 34 6.12 -5.47 -0.06
C PRO A 34 5.21 -4.25 -0.06
N LYS A 35 5.76 -3.10 -0.45
CA LYS A 35 4.98 -1.89 -0.66
C LYS A 35 4.40 -1.91 -2.07
N ILE A 36 3.18 -2.42 -2.18
CA ILE A 36 2.45 -2.53 -3.45
C ILE A 36 2.23 -1.13 -4.03
N ASP A 37 2.47 -0.99 -5.33
CA ASP A 37 2.28 0.27 -6.03
C ASP A 37 0.92 0.32 -6.74
N GLY A 38 -0.10 0.79 -6.02
CA GLY A 38 -1.45 0.87 -6.53
C GLY A 38 -2.22 2.07 -6.00
N LEU A 39 -3.48 1.82 -5.67
CA LEU A 39 -4.38 2.76 -5.03
C LEU A 39 -4.96 2.16 -3.75
N SER A 40 -4.69 2.82 -2.63
CA SER A 40 -5.24 2.45 -1.33
C SER A 40 -6.77 2.56 -1.29
N ALA A 41 -7.40 1.52 -0.75
CA ALA A 41 -8.84 1.45 -0.51
C ALA A 41 -9.15 1.02 0.93
N SER A 42 -10.23 1.58 1.48
CA SER A 42 -10.81 1.21 2.78
C SER A 42 -12.16 0.53 2.55
N LEU A 43 -12.38 -0.62 3.17
CA LEU A 43 -13.54 -1.49 3.01
C LEU A 43 -14.22 -1.70 4.35
N ARG A 44 -15.36 -1.05 4.58
CA ARG A 44 -16.15 -1.22 5.79
C ARG A 44 -17.01 -2.47 5.70
N TYR A 45 -16.84 -3.34 6.70
CA TYR A 45 -17.68 -4.50 6.95
C TYR A 45 -18.46 -4.29 8.24
N GLU A 46 -19.75 -4.61 8.20
CA GLU A 46 -20.61 -4.66 9.38
C GLU A 46 -21.23 -6.06 9.47
N LYS A 47 -21.04 -6.70 10.62
CA LYS A 47 -21.45 -8.09 10.87
C LYS A 47 -20.98 -9.03 9.76
N GLY A 48 -19.75 -8.80 9.29
CA GLY A 48 -19.12 -9.56 8.22
C GLY A 48 -19.61 -9.25 6.80
N ILE A 49 -20.48 -8.27 6.58
CA ILE A 49 -21.02 -7.90 5.26
C ILE A 49 -20.37 -6.63 4.74
N PHE A 50 -19.93 -6.61 3.48
CA PHE A 50 -19.34 -5.44 2.86
C PHE A 50 -20.38 -4.34 2.60
N VAL A 51 -20.33 -3.25 3.36
CA VAL A 51 -21.34 -2.18 3.30
C VAL A 51 -20.88 -0.93 2.55
N GLN A 52 -19.60 -0.55 2.66
CA GLN A 52 -19.10 0.68 2.04
C GLN A 52 -17.60 0.57 1.74
N GLY A 53 -17.17 1.07 0.59
CA GLY A 53 -15.77 1.18 0.23
C GLY A 53 -15.40 2.56 -0.28
N ALA A 54 -14.23 3.06 0.14
CA ALA A 54 -13.76 4.40 -0.18
C ALA A 54 -12.29 4.42 -0.57
N THR A 55 -11.92 5.41 -1.40
CA THR A 55 -10.50 5.75 -1.63
C THR A 55 -9.89 6.40 -0.39
N ARG A 56 -8.55 6.49 -0.34
CA ARG A 56 -7.86 7.19 0.74
C ARG A 56 -8.17 8.70 0.81
N GLY A 57 -8.34 9.35 -0.34
CA GLY A 57 -8.48 10.81 -0.42
C GLY A 57 -7.35 11.56 0.30
N ASP A 58 -7.70 12.51 1.17
CA ASP A 58 -6.75 13.29 1.99
C ASP A 58 -6.33 12.59 3.29
N GLY A 59 -6.81 11.36 3.53
CA GLY A 59 -6.61 10.60 4.75
C GLY A 59 -7.74 10.74 5.77
N ALA A 60 -8.64 11.72 5.61
CA ALA A 60 -9.85 11.89 6.41
C ALA A 60 -11.12 11.68 5.58
N VAL A 61 -11.17 12.22 4.36
CA VAL A 61 -12.31 12.13 3.45
C VAL A 61 -11.88 11.49 2.14
N GLY A 62 -12.56 10.41 1.76
CA GLY A 62 -12.36 9.67 0.52
C GLY A 62 -13.60 9.70 -0.39
N GLU A 63 -13.39 9.33 -1.65
CA GLU A 63 -14.45 9.12 -2.63
C GLU A 63 -15.11 7.74 -2.40
N ASP A 64 -16.46 7.69 -2.39
CA ASP A 64 -17.20 6.42 -2.35
C ASP A 64 -17.05 5.69 -3.69
N ILE A 65 -16.45 4.51 -3.64
CA ILE A 65 -16.20 3.63 -4.78
C ILE A 65 -16.73 2.22 -4.50
N THR A 66 -17.77 2.11 -3.65
CA THR A 66 -18.34 0.84 -3.19
C THR A 66 -18.75 -0.05 -4.36
N ALA A 67 -19.45 0.51 -5.35
CA ALA A 67 -19.90 -0.23 -6.52
C ALA A 67 -18.73 -0.79 -7.35
N ASN A 68 -17.64 -0.03 -7.48
CA ASN A 68 -16.44 -0.44 -8.21
C ASN A 68 -15.67 -1.52 -7.47
N LEU A 69 -15.49 -1.37 -6.15
CA LEU A 69 -14.82 -2.37 -5.31
C LEU A 69 -15.57 -3.71 -5.28
N ARG A 70 -16.91 -3.71 -5.36
CA ARG A 70 -17.72 -4.94 -5.48
C ARG A 70 -17.44 -5.75 -6.75
N THR A 71 -16.83 -5.15 -7.77
CA THR A 71 -16.47 -5.86 -9.01
C THR A 71 -15.14 -6.62 -8.91
N ILE A 72 -14.36 -6.38 -7.85
CA ILE A 72 -13.06 -7.01 -7.64
C ILE A 72 -13.26 -8.36 -6.95
N ALA A 73 -12.91 -9.45 -7.64
CA ALA A 73 -13.11 -10.82 -7.16
C ALA A 73 -12.37 -11.15 -5.85
N ASP A 74 -11.24 -10.47 -5.58
CA ASP A 74 -10.45 -10.65 -4.36
C ASP A 74 -11.10 -10.01 -3.12
N ILE A 75 -12.17 -9.23 -3.28
CA ILE A 75 -12.90 -8.56 -2.21
C ILE A 75 -14.17 -9.35 -1.90
N PRO A 76 -14.25 -10.06 -0.76
CA PRO A 76 -15.40 -10.89 -0.44
C PRO A 76 -16.62 -10.01 -0.07
N ALA A 77 -17.77 -10.25 -0.70
CA ALA A 77 -19.01 -9.56 -0.30
C ALA A 77 -19.43 -9.87 1.16
N LYS A 78 -19.02 -11.04 1.67
CA LYS A 78 -19.17 -11.48 3.06
C LYS A 78 -17.89 -12.15 3.53
N LEU A 79 -17.38 -11.73 4.70
CA LEU A 79 -16.22 -12.34 5.34
C LEU A 79 -16.48 -13.83 5.61
N LYS A 80 -15.47 -14.64 5.33
CA LYS A 80 -15.47 -16.08 5.61
C LYS A 80 -15.19 -16.34 7.09
N GLY A 81 -15.53 -17.55 7.54
CA GLY A 81 -15.27 -17.98 8.89
C GLY A 81 -15.98 -17.14 9.95
N SER A 82 -15.35 -17.01 11.10
CA SER A 82 -15.86 -16.34 12.30
C SER A 82 -14.74 -15.57 13.02
N GLY A 83 -15.08 -14.88 14.10
CA GLY A 83 -14.11 -14.13 14.91
C GLY A 83 -13.70 -12.79 14.31
N TRP A 84 -14.35 -12.34 13.23
CA TRP A 84 -14.27 -10.96 12.79
C TRP A 84 -15.06 -10.04 13.75
N PRO A 85 -14.63 -8.80 13.97
CA PRO A 85 -15.33 -7.82 14.81
C PRO A 85 -16.69 -7.42 14.25
N GLU A 86 -17.60 -6.90 15.09
CA GLU A 86 -18.91 -6.42 14.62
C GLU A 86 -18.77 -5.37 13.50
N ILE A 87 -17.77 -4.49 13.61
CA ILE A 87 -17.43 -3.52 12.57
C ILE A 87 -15.92 -3.57 12.36
N ILE A 88 -15.51 -3.63 11.10
CA ILE A 88 -14.09 -3.51 10.73
C ILE A 88 -13.94 -2.83 9.37
N GLU A 89 -13.00 -1.90 9.28
CA GLU A 89 -12.55 -1.31 8.03
C GLU A 89 -11.28 -2.00 7.57
N ILE A 90 -11.38 -2.91 6.61
CA ILE A 90 -10.21 -3.56 6.01
C ILE A 90 -9.54 -2.59 5.04
N ARG A 91 -8.25 -2.35 5.21
CA ARG A 91 -7.45 -1.50 4.32
C ARG A 91 -6.50 -2.35 3.49
N GLY A 92 -6.40 -1.99 2.22
CA GLY A 92 -5.56 -2.69 1.27
C GLY A 92 -5.22 -1.86 0.06
N GLU A 93 -4.48 -2.47 -0.86
CA GLU A 93 -4.07 -1.85 -2.11
C GLU A 93 -4.81 -2.51 -3.28
N VAL A 94 -5.50 -1.70 -4.08
CA VAL A 94 -6.00 -2.10 -5.38
C VAL A 94 -4.90 -1.90 -6.42
N TYR A 95 -4.58 -2.94 -7.17
CA TYR A 95 -3.51 -2.91 -8.16
C TYR A 95 -3.90 -3.65 -9.45
N MET A 96 -3.07 -3.48 -10.48
CA MET A 96 -3.19 -4.16 -11.76
C MET A 96 -1.91 -4.98 -11.99
N THR A 97 -2.07 -6.22 -12.46
CA THR A 97 -0.92 -7.05 -12.82
C THR A 97 -0.35 -6.62 -14.16
N TYR A 98 0.92 -6.94 -14.44
CA TYR A 98 1.52 -6.68 -15.74
C TYR A 98 0.77 -7.37 -16.88
N ALA A 99 0.30 -8.60 -16.65
CA ALA A 99 -0.47 -9.34 -17.64
C ALA A 99 -1.79 -8.63 -18.00
N GLU A 100 -2.53 -8.12 -17.01
CA GLU A 100 -3.77 -7.38 -17.26
C GLU A 100 -3.52 -6.02 -17.90
N PHE A 101 -2.42 -5.35 -17.51
CA PHE A 101 -2.01 -4.09 -18.10
C PHE A 101 -1.67 -4.23 -19.59
N GLU A 102 -0.86 -5.22 -19.96
CA GLU A 102 -0.52 -5.49 -21.36
C GLU A 102 -1.73 -5.95 -22.18
N ALA A 103 -2.57 -6.83 -21.60
CA ALA A 103 -3.81 -7.24 -22.25
C ALA A 103 -4.75 -6.05 -22.50
N LEU A 104 -4.82 -5.11 -21.56
CA LEU A 104 -5.60 -3.90 -21.71
C LEU A 104 -5.05 -2.97 -22.81
N LYS A 105 -3.73 -2.73 -22.82
CA LYS A 105 -3.09 -1.94 -23.87
C LYS A 105 -3.36 -2.52 -25.26
N ALA A 106 -3.22 -3.84 -25.41
CA ALA A 106 -3.47 -4.52 -26.68
C ALA A 106 -4.93 -4.33 -27.15
N ARG A 107 -5.91 -4.49 -26.25
CA ARG A 107 -7.33 -4.25 -26.56
C ARG A 107 -7.61 -2.80 -26.94
N SER A 108 -6.99 -1.84 -26.25
CA SER A 108 -7.14 -0.41 -26.52
C SER A 108 -6.55 -0.04 -27.88
N ALA A 109 -5.33 -0.49 -28.17
CA ALA A 109 -4.65 -0.21 -29.44
C ALA A 109 -5.42 -0.76 -30.65
N ALA A 110 -6.02 -1.95 -30.52
CA ALA A 110 -6.80 -2.57 -31.59
C ALA A 110 -8.01 -1.74 -32.06
N VAL A 111 -8.50 -0.81 -31.24
CA VAL A 111 -9.63 0.08 -31.57
C VAL A 111 -9.23 1.55 -31.68
N GLY A 112 -7.92 1.85 -31.70
CA GLY A 112 -7.41 3.24 -31.70
C GLY A 112 -7.76 4.00 -30.42
N GLY A 113 -7.84 3.29 -29.29
CA GLY A 113 -8.21 3.82 -27.99
C GLY A 113 -7.08 4.57 -27.28
N GLN A 114 -7.27 4.77 -25.98
CA GLN A 114 -6.31 5.47 -25.12
C GLN A 114 -5.02 4.67 -24.92
N ASP A 115 -3.89 5.38 -24.86
CA ASP A 115 -2.60 4.85 -24.39
C ASP A 115 -2.54 4.83 -22.85
N TYR A 116 -2.12 3.69 -22.31
CA TYR A 116 -1.94 3.49 -20.87
C TYR A 116 -0.44 3.52 -20.52
N VAL A 117 -0.07 4.35 -19.54
CA VAL A 117 1.34 4.68 -19.24
C VAL A 117 1.99 3.73 -18.24
N ASN A 118 1.30 3.39 -17.15
CA ASN A 118 1.79 2.44 -16.14
C ASN A 118 0.62 1.76 -15.40
N PRO A 119 0.86 0.59 -14.76
CA PRO A 119 -0.16 -0.14 -14.02
C PRO A 119 -0.81 0.65 -12.89
N ARG A 120 -0.03 1.41 -12.11
CA ARG A 120 -0.53 2.19 -10.96
C ARG A 120 -1.60 3.20 -11.37
N ASN A 121 -1.29 4.08 -12.33
CA ASN A 121 -2.21 5.10 -12.83
C ASN A 121 -3.41 4.47 -13.50
N THR A 122 -3.20 3.35 -14.20
CA THR A 122 -4.28 2.61 -14.86
C THR A 122 -5.22 1.99 -13.85
N ALA A 123 -4.72 1.38 -12.77
CA ALA A 123 -5.52 0.88 -11.66
C ALA A 123 -6.34 1.99 -11.00
N ALA A 124 -5.70 3.14 -10.70
CA ALA A 124 -6.37 4.27 -10.09
C ALA A 124 -7.50 4.86 -10.96
N GLY A 125 -7.25 5.03 -12.26
CA GLY A 125 -8.28 5.49 -13.21
C GLY A 125 -9.37 4.45 -13.45
N SER A 126 -9.02 3.16 -13.44
CA SER A 126 -9.96 2.05 -13.59
C SER A 126 -10.90 1.90 -12.40
N LEU A 127 -10.42 2.14 -11.18
CA LEU A 127 -11.22 1.98 -9.97
C LEU A 127 -12.23 3.11 -9.76
N ARG A 128 -12.08 4.24 -10.44
CA ARG A 128 -12.88 5.46 -10.25
C ARG A 128 -13.83 5.72 -11.43
N GLN A 129 -14.20 4.67 -12.15
CA GLN A 129 -15.14 4.76 -13.27
C GLN A 129 -16.56 5.01 -12.75
N LYS A 130 -17.32 5.84 -13.48
CA LYS A 130 -18.73 6.08 -13.18
C LYS A 130 -19.58 4.82 -13.38
N ASP A 131 -19.25 4.05 -14.41
CA ASP A 131 -19.86 2.74 -14.66
C ASP A 131 -18.95 1.63 -14.09
N PRO A 132 -19.41 0.91 -13.04
CA PRO A 132 -18.65 -0.19 -12.45
C PRO A 132 -18.34 -1.33 -13.43
N SER A 133 -19.13 -1.51 -14.50
CA SER A 133 -18.87 -2.54 -15.51
C SER A 133 -17.51 -2.32 -16.19
N VAL A 134 -17.09 -1.05 -16.32
CA VAL A 134 -15.76 -0.71 -16.83
C VAL A 134 -14.70 -1.19 -15.87
N THR A 135 -14.84 -0.95 -14.56
CA THR A 135 -13.93 -1.47 -13.52
C THR A 135 -13.84 -3.00 -13.58
N ALA A 136 -14.98 -3.68 -13.68
CA ALA A 136 -15.07 -5.13 -13.74
C ALA A 136 -14.23 -5.70 -14.91
N SER A 137 -14.25 -5.02 -16.07
CA SER A 137 -13.49 -5.43 -17.26
C SER A 137 -11.96 -5.31 -17.13
N ARG A 138 -11.46 -4.66 -16.07
CA ARG A 138 -10.03 -4.41 -15.83
C ARG A 138 -9.36 -5.49 -14.98
N ASN A 139 -10.15 -6.41 -14.42
CA ASN A 139 -9.66 -7.51 -13.56
C ASN A 139 -8.67 -7.04 -12.48
N LEU A 140 -8.97 -5.91 -11.84
CA LEU A 140 -8.16 -5.36 -10.76
C LEU A 140 -8.04 -6.39 -9.63
N LYS A 141 -6.92 -6.33 -8.92
CA LYS A 141 -6.59 -7.22 -7.79
C LYS A 141 -6.54 -6.43 -6.50
N PHE A 142 -6.65 -7.14 -5.37
CA PHE A 142 -6.62 -6.52 -4.05
C PHE A 142 -5.80 -7.34 -3.06
N PHE A 143 -4.92 -6.68 -2.32
CA PHE A 143 -4.25 -7.24 -1.14
C PHE A 143 -4.65 -6.46 0.11
N ALA A 144 -5.12 -7.17 1.14
CA ALA A 144 -5.34 -6.59 2.47
C ALA A 144 -4.01 -6.54 3.25
N TYR A 145 -3.73 -5.41 3.90
CA TYR A 145 -2.47 -5.21 4.65
C TYR A 145 -2.64 -4.50 6.00
N ALA A 146 -3.80 -3.89 6.27
CA ALA A 146 -4.08 -3.16 7.50
C ALA A 146 -5.59 -3.02 7.73
N TRP A 147 -5.96 -2.30 8.78
CA TRP A 147 -7.33 -1.93 9.06
C TRP A 147 -7.42 -0.48 9.57
N GLY A 148 -8.62 0.09 9.49
CA GLY A 148 -9.00 1.38 10.04
C GLY A 148 -9.78 1.21 11.33
N TYR A 149 -10.99 1.78 11.39
CA TYR A 149 -11.87 1.59 12.53
C TYR A 149 -12.21 0.11 12.72
N THR A 150 -12.22 -0.33 13.97
CA THR A 150 -12.73 -1.65 14.35
C THR A 150 -13.30 -1.64 15.76
N THR A 151 -14.30 -2.48 16.02
CA THR A 151 -14.86 -2.65 17.37
C THR A 151 -13.98 -3.51 18.28
N ALA A 152 -13.09 -4.33 17.72
CA ALA A 152 -12.10 -5.10 18.46
C ALA A 152 -10.90 -5.40 17.55
N ASP A 153 -9.68 -5.42 18.10
CA ASP A 153 -8.50 -5.79 17.33
C ASP A 153 -8.64 -7.24 16.79
N PRO A 154 -8.32 -7.50 15.51
CA PRO A 154 -8.34 -8.86 14.95
C PRO A 154 -7.44 -9.85 15.71
N ALA A 155 -6.30 -9.37 16.20
CA ALA A 155 -5.33 -10.08 17.01
C ALA A 155 -4.43 -9.08 17.78
N PRO A 156 -3.61 -9.52 18.74
CA PRO A 156 -2.70 -8.62 19.50
C PRO A 156 -1.56 -8.01 18.67
N THR A 157 -1.30 -8.54 17.48
CA THR A 157 -0.16 -8.16 16.63
C THR A 157 -0.59 -7.88 15.19
N GLN A 158 0.22 -7.09 14.48
CA GLN A 158 0.04 -6.77 13.06
C GLN A 158 0.05 -8.03 12.20
N TYR A 159 1.04 -8.91 12.39
CA TYR A 159 1.18 -10.13 11.61
C TYR A 159 -0.04 -11.03 11.77
N GLU A 160 -0.44 -11.36 13.00
CA GLU A 160 -1.60 -12.22 13.24
C GLU A 160 -2.89 -11.58 12.73
N SER A 161 -3.02 -10.26 12.83
CA SER A 161 -4.19 -9.55 12.31
C SER A 161 -4.26 -9.65 10.78
N VAL A 162 -3.13 -9.53 10.08
CA VAL A 162 -3.10 -9.75 8.62
C VAL A 162 -3.36 -11.23 8.27
N GLN A 163 -2.85 -12.19 9.06
CA GLN A 163 -3.20 -13.61 8.87
C GLN A 163 -4.71 -13.85 9.03
N LYS A 164 -5.39 -13.17 9.97
CA LYS A 164 -6.86 -13.24 10.10
C LYS A 164 -7.58 -12.76 8.84
N PHE A 165 -7.01 -11.82 8.09
CA PHE A 165 -7.63 -11.38 6.83
C PHE A 165 -7.66 -12.50 5.79
N ALA A 166 -6.62 -13.35 5.76
CA ALA A 166 -6.61 -14.54 4.93
C ALA A 166 -7.70 -15.55 5.36
N ASP A 167 -7.84 -15.79 6.67
CA ASP A 167 -8.92 -16.63 7.23
C ASP A 167 -10.32 -16.11 6.84
N TRP A 168 -10.47 -14.79 6.75
CA TRP A 168 -11.72 -14.12 6.36
C TRP A 168 -11.94 -14.02 4.85
N GLY A 169 -11.01 -14.56 4.05
CA GLY A 169 -11.15 -14.74 2.61
C GLY A 169 -10.47 -13.68 1.74
N PHE A 170 -9.67 -12.79 2.32
CA PHE A 170 -8.83 -11.87 1.54
C PHE A 170 -7.56 -12.55 1.03
N LYS A 171 -6.98 -11.97 -0.02
CA LYS A 171 -5.58 -12.19 -0.37
C LYS A 171 -4.71 -11.27 0.50
N ILE A 172 -3.62 -11.83 1.03
CA ILE A 172 -2.54 -11.10 1.72
C ILE A 172 -1.22 -11.40 1.02
N SER A 173 -0.22 -10.53 1.20
CA SER A 173 1.08 -10.76 0.57
C SER A 173 1.75 -12.02 1.13
N PRO A 174 2.14 -12.99 0.28
CA PRO A 174 2.86 -14.19 0.74
C PRO A 174 4.29 -13.87 1.21
N LEU A 175 4.76 -12.65 0.92
CA LEU A 175 6.08 -12.17 1.29
C LEU A 175 6.08 -11.44 2.64
N MET A 176 4.95 -11.34 3.33
CA MET A 176 4.93 -10.76 4.67
C MET A 176 5.67 -11.66 5.67
N VAL A 177 6.65 -11.12 6.39
CA VAL A 177 7.36 -11.84 7.46
C VAL A 177 7.37 -11.05 8.76
N ARG A 178 7.65 -11.77 9.86
CA ARG A 178 8.09 -11.18 11.13
C ARG A 178 9.61 -11.17 11.18
N ALA A 179 10.17 -10.11 11.77
CA ALA A 179 11.60 -9.94 11.99
C ALA A 179 11.85 -9.31 13.37
N LYS A 180 13.01 -9.58 13.96
CA LYS A 180 13.42 -9.07 15.28
C LYS A 180 14.65 -8.17 15.23
N SER A 181 15.31 -8.06 14.09
CA SER A 181 16.53 -7.27 13.96
C SER A 181 16.58 -6.46 12.67
N VAL A 182 17.47 -5.46 12.64
CA VAL A 182 17.74 -4.65 11.44
C VAL A 182 18.22 -5.55 10.31
N GLU A 183 19.11 -6.49 10.62
CA GLU A 183 19.73 -7.41 9.67
C GLU A 183 18.67 -8.29 8.99
N GLU A 184 17.70 -8.81 9.75
CA GLU A 184 16.59 -9.59 9.19
C GLU A 184 15.70 -8.75 8.26
N LEU A 185 15.41 -7.49 8.63
CA LEU A 185 14.60 -6.57 7.82
C LEU A 185 15.30 -6.18 6.51
N VAL A 186 16.60 -5.86 6.57
CA VAL A 186 17.42 -5.48 5.42
C VAL A 186 17.64 -6.68 4.49
N ALA A 187 17.96 -7.86 5.04
CA ALA A 187 18.08 -9.08 4.25
C ALA A 187 16.78 -9.42 3.52
N HIS A 188 15.63 -9.25 4.20
CA HIS A 188 14.34 -9.46 3.58
C HIS A 188 14.03 -8.44 2.47
N TYR A 189 14.46 -7.18 2.62
CA TYR A 189 14.34 -6.15 1.61
C TYR A 189 15.11 -6.49 0.33
N HIS A 190 16.39 -6.87 0.44
CA HIS A 190 17.18 -7.26 -0.74
C HIS A 190 16.60 -8.49 -1.44
N ARG A 191 16.10 -9.46 -0.68
CA ARG A 191 15.42 -10.63 -1.27
C ARG A 191 14.16 -10.24 -2.05
N ILE A 192 13.39 -9.24 -1.59
CA ILE A 192 12.25 -8.71 -2.35
C ILE A 192 12.74 -7.93 -3.58
N GLU A 193 13.80 -7.13 -3.43
CA GLU A 193 14.42 -6.37 -4.52
C GLU A 193 14.83 -7.27 -5.69
N GLU A 194 15.53 -8.37 -5.40
CA GLU A 194 15.94 -9.37 -6.39
C GLU A 194 14.76 -10.03 -7.11
N GLN A 195 13.65 -10.23 -6.39
CA GLN A 195 12.44 -10.87 -6.92
C GLN A 195 11.49 -9.89 -7.62
N ARG A 196 11.73 -8.57 -7.51
CA ARG A 196 10.79 -7.50 -7.88
C ARG A 196 10.21 -7.64 -9.28
N SER A 197 11.04 -7.94 -10.27
CA SER A 197 10.62 -8.10 -11.67
C SER A 197 9.75 -9.34 -11.92
N SER A 198 9.84 -10.35 -11.06
CA SER A 198 9.13 -11.63 -11.19
C SER A 198 7.76 -11.68 -10.50
N LEU A 199 7.41 -10.66 -9.71
CA LEU A 199 6.16 -10.65 -8.93
C LEU A 199 4.89 -10.53 -9.78
N GLY A 200 5.01 -10.03 -11.02
CA GLY A 200 3.88 -9.82 -11.93
C GLY A 200 3.02 -8.59 -11.60
N TYR A 201 3.47 -7.73 -10.68
CA TYR A 201 2.86 -6.45 -10.33
C TYR A 201 3.92 -5.48 -9.77
N ASP A 202 3.62 -4.19 -9.79
CA ASP A 202 4.52 -3.16 -9.30
C ASP A 202 4.59 -3.12 -7.77
N ILE A 203 5.81 -3.05 -7.27
CA ILE A 203 6.13 -2.67 -5.89
C ILE A 203 7.18 -1.57 -5.92
N ASP A 204 7.13 -0.67 -4.94
CA ASP A 204 7.98 0.52 -4.88
C ASP A 204 8.85 0.60 -3.61
N GLY A 205 8.93 -0.51 -2.86
CA GLY A 205 9.74 -0.71 -1.66
C GLY A 205 9.22 -1.83 -0.76
N VAL A 206 9.61 -1.79 0.50
CA VAL A 206 9.11 -2.62 1.60
C VAL A 206 8.60 -1.71 2.72
N VAL A 207 7.50 -2.07 3.36
CA VAL A 207 7.00 -1.39 4.55
C VAL A 207 7.39 -2.19 5.78
N TYR A 208 8.03 -1.52 6.73
CA TYR A 208 8.27 -2.05 8.07
C TYR A 208 7.28 -1.46 9.05
N LYS A 209 6.72 -2.29 9.93
CA LYS A 209 5.83 -1.86 11.02
C LYS A 209 6.22 -2.59 12.29
N VAL A 210 6.19 -1.91 13.44
CA VAL A 210 6.24 -2.60 14.75
C VAL A 210 5.10 -3.62 14.80
N ASP A 211 5.39 -4.86 15.18
CA ASP A 211 4.41 -5.96 15.14
C ASP A 211 3.40 -5.86 16.28
N GLN A 212 3.85 -5.54 17.50
CA GLN A 212 2.94 -5.46 18.65
C GLN A 212 2.03 -4.21 18.60
N LEU A 213 0.71 -4.40 18.59
CA LEU A 213 -0.25 -3.29 18.45
C LEU A 213 -0.30 -2.37 19.67
N GLU A 214 -0.06 -2.90 20.86
CA GLU A 214 0.07 -2.09 22.06
C GLU A 214 1.23 -1.10 21.93
N LEU A 215 2.37 -1.53 21.38
CA LEU A 215 3.50 -0.65 21.14
C LEU A 215 3.19 0.38 20.06
N GLN A 216 2.47 0.01 19.00
CA GLN A 216 2.00 1.00 18.00
C GLN A 216 1.14 2.10 18.65
N ARG A 217 0.18 1.71 19.53
CA ARG A 217 -0.67 2.66 20.27
C ARG A 217 0.12 3.58 21.19
N ARG A 218 1.07 3.02 21.95
CA ARG A 218 1.94 3.79 22.87
C ARG A 218 2.89 4.73 22.11
N TRP A 219 3.42 4.29 20.97
CA TRP A 219 4.36 5.11 20.18
C TRP A 219 3.64 6.25 19.46
N GLY A 220 2.47 5.97 18.88
CA GLY A 220 1.56 6.97 18.32
C GLY A 220 1.97 7.51 16.95
N PHE A 221 1.54 8.74 16.67
CA PHE A 221 1.64 9.41 15.37
C PHE A 221 2.33 10.78 15.48
N VAL A 222 2.91 11.28 14.39
CA VAL A 222 3.38 12.66 14.22
C VAL A 222 2.70 13.24 12.99
N THR A 223 1.95 14.33 13.13
CA THR A 223 1.31 15.04 12.02
C THR A 223 0.52 14.10 11.08
N GLY A 224 -0.16 13.11 11.65
CA GLY A 224 -0.95 12.11 10.92
C GLY A 224 -0.17 10.90 10.38
N GLU A 225 1.16 10.87 10.47
CA GLU A 225 1.97 9.72 10.07
C GLU A 225 2.30 8.81 11.27
N PRO A 226 2.23 7.48 11.13
CA PRO A 226 2.59 6.57 12.22
C PRO A 226 4.10 6.65 12.51
N ARG A 227 4.46 6.74 13.79
CA ARG A 227 5.87 6.67 14.23
C ARG A 227 6.43 5.26 14.18
N TRP A 228 5.54 4.27 14.23
CA TRP A 228 5.83 2.85 14.30
C TRP A 228 5.92 2.15 12.95
N ALA A 229 5.89 2.91 11.84
CA ALA A 229 6.05 2.35 10.50
C ALA A 229 6.92 3.23 9.59
N VAL A 230 7.67 2.60 8.70
CA VAL A 230 8.51 3.26 7.68
C VAL A 230 8.43 2.51 6.36
N ALA A 231 8.43 3.24 5.24
CA ALA A 231 8.56 2.65 3.91
C ALA A 231 10.02 2.76 3.45
N HIS A 232 10.72 1.63 3.35
CA HIS A 232 12.04 1.52 2.75
C HIS A 232 11.89 1.39 1.23
N LYS A 233 12.17 2.48 0.52
CA LYS A 233 11.90 2.61 -0.93
C LYS A 233 13.06 2.02 -1.71
N PHE A 234 12.76 1.28 -2.77
CA PHE A 234 13.79 0.90 -3.73
C PHE A 234 14.44 2.14 -4.35
N PRO A 235 15.72 2.06 -4.74
CA PRO A 235 16.33 3.08 -5.57
C PRO A 235 15.43 3.33 -6.79
N ALA A 236 15.19 4.61 -7.09
CA ALA A 236 14.51 4.94 -8.33
C ALA A 236 15.37 4.45 -9.50
N GLU A 237 14.75 3.88 -10.53
CA GLU A 237 15.46 3.62 -11.78
C GLU A 237 16.00 4.96 -12.31
N GLN A 238 17.31 5.03 -12.48
CA GLN A 238 17.98 6.20 -13.02
C GLN A 238 18.24 6.00 -14.50
N ALA A 239 17.83 6.97 -15.31
CA ALA A 239 18.15 7.03 -16.72
C ALA A 239 18.80 8.39 -17.03
N MET A 240 19.73 8.40 -17.99
CA MET A 240 20.27 9.64 -18.55
C MET A 240 19.38 10.09 -19.71
N THR A 241 19.05 11.37 -19.73
CA THR A 241 18.39 12.03 -20.86
C THR A 241 18.93 13.45 -21.02
N THR A 242 18.60 14.10 -22.13
CA THR A 242 19.05 15.45 -22.44
C THR A 242 18.03 16.47 -21.96
N VAL A 243 18.46 17.48 -21.19
CA VAL A 243 17.64 18.65 -20.89
C VAL A 243 17.54 19.50 -22.16
N GLN A 244 16.36 19.54 -22.77
CA GLN A 244 16.10 20.31 -23.99
C GLN A 244 15.80 21.77 -23.70
N LYS A 245 15.09 22.03 -22.59
CA LYS A 245 14.67 23.38 -22.20
C LYS A 245 14.41 23.45 -20.69
N ILE A 246 14.45 24.64 -20.12
CA ILE A 246 13.91 24.94 -18.79
C ILE A 246 12.81 25.98 -18.96
N ASP A 247 11.59 25.64 -18.56
CA ASP A 247 10.47 26.58 -18.45
C ASP A 247 10.39 27.13 -17.02
N ILE A 248 9.92 28.36 -16.85
CA ILE A 248 9.64 28.93 -15.52
C ILE A 248 8.13 28.98 -15.31
N GLN A 249 7.64 28.26 -14.30
CA GLN A 249 6.23 28.31 -13.89
C GLN A 249 6.04 29.26 -12.72
N VAL A 250 5.01 30.11 -12.79
CA VAL A 250 4.66 31.03 -11.69
C VAL A 250 3.60 30.36 -10.82
N GLY A 251 3.97 30.05 -9.57
CA GLY A 251 3.05 29.49 -8.58
C GLY A 251 2.01 30.50 -8.10
N ARG A 252 0.97 30.01 -7.41
CA ARG A 252 -0.16 30.82 -6.89
C ARG A 252 0.29 31.97 -5.97
N THR A 253 1.44 31.81 -5.30
CA THR A 253 2.05 32.80 -4.40
C THR A 253 3.14 33.64 -5.07
N GLY A 254 3.31 33.55 -6.40
CA GLY A 254 4.35 34.26 -7.15
C GLY A 254 5.71 33.57 -7.19
N THR A 255 5.85 32.40 -6.56
CA THR A 255 7.08 31.60 -6.58
C THR A 255 7.39 31.15 -8.01
N LEU A 256 8.62 31.40 -8.48
CA LEU A 256 9.09 30.97 -9.81
C LEU A 256 9.75 29.59 -9.71
N ALA A 257 9.07 28.57 -10.22
CA ALA A 257 9.56 27.19 -10.20
C ALA A 257 10.13 26.79 -11.58
N PRO A 258 11.43 26.49 -11.70
CA PRO A 258 12.01 25.98 -12.94
C PRO A 258 11.58 24.53 -13.18
N VAL A 259 11.16 24.22 -14.40
CA VAL A 259 10.74 22.88 -14.83
C VAL A 259 11.54 22.48 -16.07
N ALA A 260 12.33 21.42 -15.96
CA ALA A 260 13.09 20.89 -17.09
C ALA A 260 12.17 20.14 -18.07
N ARG A 261 12.34 20.41 -19.37
CA ARG A 261 11.82 19.60 -20.47
C ARG A 261 12.93 18.67 -20.91
N LEU A 262 12.70 17.38 -20.74
CA LEU A 262 13.66 16.33 -21.06
C LEU A 262 13.34 15.75 -22.44
N ALA A 263 14.36 15.31 -23.16
CA ALA A 263 14.16 14.47 -24.33
C ALA A 263 13.43 13.18 -23.89
N PRO A 264 12.40 12.73 -24.64
CA PRO A 264 11.68 11.49 -24.34
C PRO A 264 12.61 10.27 -24.27
#